data_AF-A0A927ZH76-F1
#
_entry.id   AF-A0A927ZH76-F1
#
_cell.length_a   1.000
_cell.length_b   1.000
_cell.length_c   1.000
_cell.angle_alpha   90.00
_cell.angle_beta   90.00
_cell.angle_gamma   90.00
#
_symmetry.space_group_name_H-M   'P 1'
#
loop_
_entity.id
_entity.type
_entity.pdbx_description
1 polymer ?
#
loop_
_entity_poly.entity_id
_entity_poly.type
_entity_poly.pdbx_seq_one_letter_code
_entity_poly.pdbx_strand_id
1 'polypeptide(L)'
;MLRDMEELLNSVYDDDVRAYLKEALKCYMSGSYRACVIMSVIAGGYDLHKKVKSLAGSNKRFKELDDEIEKKKSALEVYEKYLVEQCATEEIDMLNNNELKELQRCLDTRNDCAHPSNFICSPEKARDVYSSIIDILAAKPVLFGCKHMKNVIDEMEEKTFFPVIDSNKMKVIVEDKLGQFQKKAIEPLLKSIGNTIKNTKSTVQKDNAMRFLALSTDFISERYENFITDFIEKDQYEGELLRLLDINIDILKYLSDINIEKIICKLETNLTASEISNIEVWIKIILSDKLQDEKFIGSVAKNITSFKDKSLFTDSPNSDVRFQLVYSILQNEKCLEKFRNMIRNGCYKQFNLAHFEEFYLQNILIQLDDNILYETWLKAINCYINSSNFNYGNRAVNVFTSIAKEYWIDKVSLELKISLVMNILRQGKKDSNYYSHDCAELMWNLDKKYPKLVETFLDHIFENKENNDINEFLVDKYAKIISRYIVSYESKTESIINQLIELRDSNLGAKSILDEIKEVVVNSFQDEFKKSLLPKL
;
A
#
# COMPACT_ATOMS: atom_id res chain seq x y z
N MET A 1 11.95 -44.29 8.22
CA MET A 1 12.74 -43.52 9.20
C MET A 1 12.26 -43.94 10.59
N LEU A 2 13.15 -44.40 11.46
CA LEU A 2 12.78 -44.76 12.84
C LEU A 2 12.45 -43.47 13.59
N ARG A 3 11.16 -43.21 13.80
CA ARG A 3 10.68 -42.08 14.61
C ARG A 3 10.51 -42.54 16.05
N ASP A 4 10.80 -41.63 16.97
CA ASP A 4 10.65 -41.88 18.39
C ASP A 4 9.15 -42.07 18.75
N MET A 5 8.84 -43.12 19.51
CA MET A 5 7.44 -43.45 19.82
C MET A 5 6.82 -42.55 20.90
N GLU A 6 7.63 -41.96 21.78
CA GLU A 6 7.18 -40.94 22.74
C GLU A 6 6.88 -39.62 22.01
N GLU A 7 7.72 -39.25 21.04
CA GLU A 7 7.45 -38.10 20.17
C GLU A 7 6.13 -38.29 19.39
N LEU A 8 5.92 -39.48 18.82
CA LEU A 8 4.66 -39.81 18.15
C LEU A 8 3.46 -39.72 19.11
N LEU A 9 3.60 -40.18 20.36
CA LEU A 9 2.52 -40.09 21.35
C LEU A 9 2.11 -38.64 21.63
N ASN A 10 3.07 -37.71 21.63
CA ASN A 10 2.79 -36.28 21.83
C ASN A 10 2.03 -35.64 20.66
N SER A 11 2.02 -36.27 19.48
CA SER A 11 1.25 -35.80 18.33
C SER A 11 -0.24 -36.19 18.37
N VAL A 12 -0.63 -37.09 19.28
CA VAL A 12 -2.02 -37.56 19.39
C VAL A 12 -2.94 -36.43 19.81
N TYR A 13 -4.00 -36.20 19.03
CA TYR A 13 -4.91 -35.07 19.21
C TYR A 13 -5.82 -35.20 20.43
N ASP A 14 -6.44 -36.35 20.62
CA ASP A 14 -7.43 -36.61 21.67
C ASP A 14 -6.78 -37.19 22.93
N ASP A 15 -7.06 -36.62 24.11
CA ASP A 15 -6.42 -37.01 25.36
C ASP A 15 -6.80 -38.44 25.81
N ASP A 16 -8.03 -38.89 25.55
CA ASP A 16 -8.47 -40.25 25.89
C ASP A 16 -7.75 -41.27 24.99
N VAL A 17 -7.67 -40.98 23.69
CA VAL A 17 -6.92 -41.81 22.73
C VAL A 17 -5.42 -41.83 23.08
N ARG A 18 -4.86 -40.69 23.52
CA ARG A 18 -3.47 -40.61 23.98
C ARG A 18 -3.24 -41.49 25.21
N ALA A 19 -4.20 -41.57 26.13
CA ALA A 19 -4.10 -42.45 27.29
C ALA A 19 -4.01 -43.94 26.86
N TYR A 20 -4.85 -44.39 25.93
CA TYR A 20 -4.77 -45.77 25.40
C TYR A 20 -3.47 -46.05 24.65
N LEU A 21 -2.99 -45.10 23.83
CA LEU A 21 -1.72 -45.26 23.11
C LEU A 21 -0.51 -45.22 24.06
N LYS A 22 -0.60 -44.50 25.17
CA LYS A 22 0.42 -44.55 26.24
C LYS A 22 0.51 -45.93 26.87
N GLU A 23 -0.61 -46.65 27.02
CA GLU A 23 -0.59 -48.05 27.46
C GLU A 23 0.02 -48.97 26.39
N ALA A 24 -0.31 -48.76 25.11
CA ALA A 24 0.32 -49.49 24.02
C ALA A 24 1.85 -49.30 24.01
N LEU A 25 2.32 -48.08 24.25
CA LEU A 25 3.75 -47.78 24.38
C LEU A 25 4.39 -48.48 25.58
N LYS A 26 3.72 -48.54 26.74
CA LYS A 26 4.23 -49.31 27.90
C LYS A 26 4.37 -50.80 27.57
N CYS A 27 3.39 -51.38 26.88
CA CYS A 27 3.46 -52.76 26.39
C CYS A 27 4.64 -52.97 25.43
N TYR A 28 4.93 -51.98 24.58
CA TYR A 28 6.11 -52.03 23.72
C TYR A 28 7.41 -52.07 24.54
N MET A 29 7.55 -51.14 25.50
CA MET A 29 8.74 -51.00 26.34
C MET A 29 8.98 -52.21 27.25
N SER A 30 7.93 -52.95 27.61
CA SER A 30 8.02 -54.20 28.38
C SER A 30 8.27 -55.45 27.52
N GLY A 31 8.48 -55.30 26.20
CA GLY A 31 8.66 -56.42 25.26
C GLY A 31 7.38 -57.16 24.90
N SER A 32 6.21 -56.66 25.31
CA SER A 32 4.89 -57.24 25.00
C SER A 32 4.36 -56.73 23.66
N TYR A 33 5.07 -57.04 22.57
CA TYR A 33 4.80 -56.50 21.22
C TYR A 33 3.39 -56.82 20.68
N ARG A 34 2.88 -58.04 20.95
CA ARG A 34 1.49 -58.42 20.59
C ARG A 34 0.48 -57.50 21.26
N ALA A 35 0.66 -57.21 22.55
CA ALA A 35 -0.22 -56.33 23.30
C ALA A 35 -0.13 -54.87 22.81
N CYS A 36 1.08 -54.40 22.44
CA CYS A 36 1.24 -53.08 21.81
C CYS A 36 0.42 -52.97 20.52
N VAL A 37 0.51 -53.95 19.61
CA VAL A 37 -0.29 -53.98 18.36
C VAL A 37 -1.78 -53.94 18.66
N ILE A 38 -2.25 -54.81 19.56
CA ILE A 38 -3.68 -54.91 19.89
C ILE A 38 -4.20 -53.58 20.44
N MET A 39 -3.51 -53.02 21.44
CA MET A 39 -3.92 -51.75 22.06
C MET A 39 -3.86 -50.59 21.08
N SER A 40 -2.87 -50.55 20.19
CA SER A 40 -2.76 -49.50 19.17
C SER A 40 -3.97 -49.52 18.24
N VAL A 41 -4.33 -50.68 17.70
CA VAL A 41 -5.45 -50.81 16.75
C VAL A 41 -6.80 -50.54 17.42
N ILE A 42 -6.98 -50.96 18.69
CA ILE A 42 -8.18 -50.62 19.46
C ILE A 42 -8.29 -49.11 19.66
N ALA A 43 -7.21 -48.45 20.07
CA ALA A 43 -7.18 -47.00 20.26
C ALA A 43 -7.49 -46.25 18.95
N GLY A 44 -6.92 -46.70 17.82
CA GLY A 44 -7.21 -46.14 16.50
C GLY A 44 -8.66 -46.33 16.06
N GLY A 45 -9.23 -47.54 16.24
CA GLY A 45 -10.63 -47.80 15.92
C GLY A 45 -11.60 -46.98 16.78
N TYR A 46 -11.28 -46.81 18.06
CA TYR A 46 -12.02 -45.94 18.98
C TYR A 46 -11.97 -44.47 18.53
N ASP A 47 -10.78 -43.97 18.19
CA ASP A 47 -10.57 -42.62 17.67
C ASP A 47 -11.35 -42.36 16.37
N LEU A 48 -11.28 -43.29 15.41
CA LEU A 48 -12.03 -43.19 14.16
C LEU A 48 -13.54 -43.15 14.40
N HIS A 49 -14.06 -43.98 15.32
CA HIS A 49 -15.47 -43.97 15.67
C HIS A 49 -15.88 -42.65 16.34
N LYS A 50 -15.06 -42.13 17.28
CA LYS A 50 -15.29 -40.84 17.94
C LYS A 50 -15.40 -39.71 16.91
N LYS A 51 -14.59 -39.75 15.86
CA LYS A 51 -14.63 -38.78 14.75
C LYS A 51 -15.90 -38.93 13.90
N VAL A 52 -16.30 -40.15 13.54
CA VAL A 52 -17.58 -40.38 12.84
C VAL A 52 -18.75 -39.82 13.66
N LYS A 53 -18.78 -40.13 14.96
CA LYS A 53 -19.80 -39.66 15.89
C LYS A 53 -19.83 -38.14 16.01
N SER A 54 -18.68 -37.48 16.00
CA SER A 54 -18.60 -36.01 16.03
C SER A 54 -19.25 -35.35 14.81
N LEU A 55 -19.30 -36.05 13.67
CA LEU A 55 -19.89 -35.57 12.41
C LEU A 55 -21.35 -36.02 12.22
N ALA A 56 -21.85 -36.96 13.02
CA ALA A 56 -23.22 -37.47 12.93
C ALA A 56 -24.29 -36.40 13.17
N GLY A 57 -23.98 -35.35 13.93
CA GLY A 57 -24.90 -34.24 14.20
C GLY A 57 -25.18 -33.35 12.98
N SER A 58 -24.24 -33.27 12.05
CA SER A 58 -24.30 -32.36 10.89
C SER A 58 -24.49 -33.07 9.55
N ASN A 59 -24.27 -34.40 9.48
CA ASN A 59 -24.37 -35.15 8.24
C ASN A 59 -25.12 -36.49 8.42
N LYS A 60 -26.19 -36.67 7.62
CA LYS A 60 -27.05 -37.86 7.66
C LYS A 60 -26.29 -39.16 7.43
N ARG A 61 -25.31 -39.20 6.54
CA ARG A 61 -24.54 -40.43 6.25
C ARG A 61 -23.65 -40.83 7.42
N PHE A 62 -23.03 -39.86 8.09
CA PHE A 62 -22.27 -40.10 9.30
C PHE A 62 -23.16 -40.58 10.44
N LYS A 63 -24.39 -40.07 10.53
CA LYS A 63 -25.38 -40.56 11.49
C LYS A 63 -25.81 -42.00 11.21
N GLU A 64 -26.11 -42.35 9.96
CA GLU A 64 -26.45 -43.71 9.55
C GLU A 64 -25.30 -44.69 9.90
N LEU A 65 -24.05 -44.28 9.64
CA LEU A 65 -22.88 -45.07 10.01
C LEU A 65 -22.72 -45.17 11.53
N ASP A 66 -22.82 -44.08 12.29
CA ASP A 66 -22.71 -44.09 13.76
C ASP A 66 -23.78 -45.00 14.39
N ASP A 67 -25.04 -44.89 13.97
CA ASP A 67 -26.14 -45.72 14.45
C ASP A 67 -25.88 -47.22 14.17
N GLU A 68 -25.34 -47.55 13.00
CA GLU A 68 -24.98 -48.93 12.67
C GLU A 68 -23.80 -49.45 13.49
N ILE A 69 -22.77 -48.63 13.72
CA ILE A 69 -21.63 -48.99 14.57
C ILE A 69 -22.06 -49.18 16.03
N GLU A 70 -22.89 -48.29 16.58
CA GLU A 70 -23.40 -48.45 17.95
C GLU A 70 -24.31 -49.68 18.07
N LYS A 71 -25.10 -50.01 17.04
CA LYS A 71 -25.85 -51.27 16.97
C LYS A 71 -24.91 -52.47 17.03
N LYS A 72 -23.87 -52.51 16.20
CA LYS A 72 -22.88 -53.61 16.19
C LYS A 72 -22.17 -53.73 17.54
N LYS A 73 -21.76 -52.62 18.15
CA LYS A 73 -21.15 -52.59 19.49
C LYS A 73 -22.10 -53.14 20.55
N SER A 74 -23.38 -52.74 20.54
CA SER A 74 -24.39 -53.23 21.48
C SER A 74 -24.67 -54.73 21.35
N ALA A 75 -24.54 -55.27 20.13
CA ALA A 75 -24.68 -56.68 19.82
C ALA A 75 -23.38 -57.48 20.03
N LEU A 76 -22.29 -56.84 20.45
CA LEU A 76 -20.94 -57.42 20.58
C LEU A 76 -20.41 -58.00 19.25
N GLU A 77 -20.80 -57.42 18.12
CA GLU A 77 -20.28 -57.76 16.79
C GLU A 77 -18.96 -57.01 16.49
N VAL A 78 -18.10 -57.63 15.69
CA VAL A 78 -16.89 -56.98 15.14
C VAL A 78 -17.32 -55.86 14.20
N TYR A 79 -16.82 -54.65 14.43
CA TYR A 79 -17.22 -53.46 13.68
C TYR A 79 -16.05 -52.70 13.07
N GLU A 80 -14.82 -52.93 13.53
CA GLU A 80 -13.67 -52.08 13.21
C GLU A 80 -13.31 -52.15 11.73
N LYS A 81 -13.37 -53.35 11.13
CA LYS A 81 -13.16 -53.52 9.69
C LYS A 81 -14.24 -52.83 8.87
N TYR A 82 -15.50 -52.98 9.29
CA TYR A 82 -16.64 -52.33 8.65
C TYR A 82 -16.52 -50.80 8.71
N LEU A 83 -16.20 -50.25 9.89
CA LEU A 83 -15.96 -48.82 10.10
C LEU A 83 -14.88 -48.29 9.15
N VAL A 84 -13.72 -48.95 9.08
CA VAL A 84 -12.61 -48.55 8.21
C VAL A 84 -13.01 -48.59 6.73
N GLU A 85 -13.74 -49.62 6.30
CA GLU A 85 -14.23 -49.75 4.92
C GLU A 85 -15.26 -48.66 4.58
N GLN A 86 -16.22 -48.40 5.46
CA GLN A 86 -17.22 -47.35 5.26
C GLN A 86 -16.60 -45.97 5.24
N CYS A 87 -15.63 -45.69 6.12
CA CYS A 87 -14.89 -44.44 6.15
C CYS A 87 -14.09 -44.15 4.87
N ALA A 88 -13.81 -45.18 4.06
CA ALA A 88 -13.13 -45.03 2.76
C ALA A 88 -14.09 -44.98 1.56
N THR A 89 -15.41 -45.12 1.77
CA THR A 89 -16.39 -44.99 0.69
C THR A 89 -16.49 -43.55 0.22
N GLU A 90 -16.95 -43.36 -1.02
CA GLU A 90 -17.21 -42.02 -1.54
C GLU A 90 -18.28 -41.25 -0.75
N GLU A 91 -19.16 -41.94 -0.02
CA GLU A 91 -20.21 -41.27 0.77
C GLU A 91 -19.67 -40.64 2.05
N ILE A 92 -18.66 -41.25 2.67
CA ILE A 92 -18.09 -40.81 3.95
C ILE A 92 -16.75 -40.06 3.75
N ASP A 93 -15.90 -40.54 2.85
CA ASP A 93 -14.64 -39.90 2.41
C ASP A 93 -13.74 -39.40 3.55
N MET A 94 -13.61 -40.18 4.63
CA MET A 94 -12.68 -39.90 5.73
C MET A 94 -11.29 -40.48 5.46
N LEU A 95 -11.21 -41.56 4.69
CA LEU A 95 -9.97 -42.29 4.41
C LEU A 95 -9.77 -42.42 2.90
N ASN A 96 -8.56 -42.18 2.43
CA ASN A 96 -8.24 -42.51 1.05
C ASN A 96 -7.89 -44.00 0.87
N ASN A 97 -7.81 -44.47 -0.38
CA ASN A 97 -7.53 -45.87 -0.71
C ASN A 97 -6.19 -46.42 -0.13
N ASN A 98 -5.18 -45.57 0.04
CA ASN A 98 -3.91 -46.00 0.64
C ASN A 98 -4.06 -46.14 2.16
N GLU A 99 -4.73 -45.19 2.81
CA GLU A 99 -5.04 -45.26 4.24
C GLU A 99 -5.94 -46.46 4.57
N LEU A 100 -6.93 -46.76 3.73
CA LEU A 100 -7.77 -47.96 3.83
C LEU A 100 -6.92 -49.24 3.86
N LYS A 101 -6.03 -49.41 2.87
CA LYS A 101 -5.18 -50.61 2.77
C LYS A 101 -4.25 -50.75 3.97
N GLU A 102 -3.65 -49.66 4.42
CA GLU A 102 -2.76 -49.68 5.59
C GLU A 102 -3.50 -49.97 6.90
N LEU A 103 -4.71 -49.44 7.08
CA LEU A 103 -5.54 -49.75 8.26
C LEU A 103 -6.06 -51.18 8.23
N GLN A 104 -6.43 -51.73 7.06
CA GLN A 104 -6.76 -53.14 6.91
C GLN A 104 -5.57 -54.04 7.28
N ARG A 105 -4.36 -53.71 6.83
CA ARG A 105 -3.12 -54.40 7.24
C ARG A 105 -2.90 -54.36 8.75
N CYS A 106 -3.17 -53.23 9.40
CA CYS A 106 -3.07 -53.09 10.85
C CYS A 106 -4.11 -53.98 11.57
N LEU A 107 -5.35 -54.01 11.08
CA LEU A 107 -6.41 -54.88 11.60
C LEU A 107 -6.05 -56.36 11.46
N ASP A 108 -5.54 -56.79 10.31
CA ASP A 108 -5.11 -58.17 10.08
C ASP A 108 -3.96 -58.55 11.01
N THR A 109 -2.97 -57.67 11.17
CA THR A 109 -1.85 -57.87 12.11
C THR A 109 -2.35 -57.95 13.56
N ARG A 110 -3.37 -57.18 13.93
CA ARG A 110 -4.02 -57.29 15.24
C ARG A 110 -4.70 -58.64 15.42
N ASN A 111 -5.39 -59.14 14.41
CA ASN A 111 -6.07 -60.44 14.46
C ASN A 111 -5.04 -61.57 14.67
N ASP A 112 -3.92 -61.55 13.94
CA ASP A 112 -2.81 -62.49 14.11
C ASP A 112 -2.24 -62.44 15.54
N CYS A 113 -2.08 -61.23 16.10
CA CYS A 113 -1.63 -61.01 17.47
C CYS A 113 -2.63 -61.46 18.54
N ALA A 114 -3.94 -61.42 18.27
CA ALA A 114 -4.99 -61.75 19.25
C ALA A 114 -5.30 -63.25 19.31
N HIS A 115 -5.12 -63.97 18.20
CA HIS A 115 -5.35 -65.41 18.16
C HIS A 115 -4.13 -66.21 18.63
N PRO A 116 -4.32 -67.36 19.29
CA PRO A 116 -3.23 -68.26 19.63
C PRO A 116 -2.74 -68.98 18.36
N SER A 117 -1.86 -68.32 17.62
CA SER A 117 -1.19 -68.82 16.42
C SER A 117 0.34 -68.83 16.63
N ASN A 118 1.08 -69.42 15.69
CA ASN A 118 2.54 -69.36 15.66
C ASN A 118 3.08 -67.99 15.20
N PHE A 119 2.23 -66.96 15.13
CA PHE A 119 2.62 -65.63 14.72
C PHE A 119 3.56 -64.98 15.75
N ILE A 120 4.73 -64.54 15.29
CA ILE A 120 5.71 -63.82 16.08
C ILE A 120 5.65 -62.33 15.71
N CYS A 121 5.24 -61.50 16.67
CA CYS A 121 5.26 -60.06 16.50
C CYS A 121 6.64 -59.51 16.87
N SER A 122 7.38 -59.00 15.88
CA SER A 122 8.68 -58.37 16.11
C SER A 122 8.53 -56.93 16.67
N PRO A 123 9.58 -56.38 17.31
CA PRO A 123 9.58 -54.98 17.75
C PRO A 123 9.34 -54.00 16.59
N GLU A 124 9.85 -54.28 15.39
CA GLU A 124 9.67 -53.44 14.21
C GLU A 124 8.23 -53.47 13.74
N LYS A 125 7.60 -54.66 13.72
CA LYS A 125 6.20 -54.83 13.34
C LYS A 125 5.26 -54.07 14.30
N ALA A 126 5.52 -54.15 15.61
CA ALA A 126 4.73 -53.42 16.60
C ALA A 126 4.90 -51.90 16.47
N ARG A 127 6.13 -51.42 16.27
CA ARG A 127 6.41 -49.99 16.05
C ARG A 127 5.74 -49.48 14.77
N ASP A 128 5.79 -50.27 13.70
CA ASP A 128 5.18 -49.94 12.41
C ASP A 128 3.65 -49.75 12.53
N VAL A 129 2.95 -50.71 13.16
CA VAL A 129 1.51 -50.60 13.42
C VAL A 129 1.19 -49.40 14.32
N TYR A 130 1.93 -49.24 15.43
CA TYR A 130 1.75 -48.11 16.34
C TYR A 130 1.87 -46.76 15.61
N SER A 131 2.93 -46.61 14.80
CA SER A 131 3.15 -45.39 14.03
C SER A 131 2.10 -45.16 12.95
N SER A 132 1.63 -46.23 12.29
CA SER A 132 0.60 -46.15 11.25
C SER A 132 -0.75 -45.72 11.83
N ILE A 133 -1.14 -46.25 12.99
CA ILE A 133 -2.38 -45.83 13.66
C ILE A 133 -2.31 -44.35 14.07
N ILE A 134 -1.19 -43.91 14.66
CA ILE A 134 -1.03 -42.51 15.05
C ILE A 134 -1.08 -41.61 13.83
N ASP A 135 -0.28 -41.92 12.80
CA ASP A 135 -0.18 -41.09 11.62
C ASP A 135 -1.47 -41.00 10.83
N ILE A 136 -2.23 -42.10 10.70
CA ILE A 136 -3.42 -42.15 9.86
C ILE A 136 -4.65 -41.66 10.62
N LEU A 137 -4.72 -41.92 11.93
CA LEU A 137 -5.89 -41.64 12.77
C LEU A 137 -5.54 -40.66 13.90
N ALA A 138 -4.82 -41.12 14.92
CA ALA A 138 -4.81 -40.46 16.24
C ALA A 138 -4.17 -39.06 16.27
N ALA A 139 -3.26 -38.75 15.34
CA ALA A 139 -2.62 -37.44 15.23
C ALA A 139 -3.50 -36.37 14.54
N LYS A 140 -4.73 -36.71 14.14
CA LYS A 140 -5.59 -35.85 13.32
C LYS A 140 -6.91 -35.54 14.05
N PRO A 141 -7.44 -34.30 14.01
CA PRO A 141 -8.70 -33.94 14.67
C PRO A 141 -9.95 -34.53 13.99
N VAL A 142 -10.11 -34.29 12.69
CA VAL A 142 -11.17 -34.85 11.84
C VAL A 142 -10.54 -35.24 10.50
N LEU A 143 -11.01 -36.33 9.89
CA LEU A 143 -10.49 -36.82 8.62
C LEU A 143 -11.46 -36.42 7.51
N PHE A 144 -11.09 -35.45 6.67
CA PHE A 144 -11.82 -35.14 5.45
C PHE A 144 -10.92 -35.41 4.23
N GLY A 145 -11.47 -36.13 3.25
CA GLY A 145 -10.80 -36.55 2.03
C GLY A 145 -10.99 -35.59 0.85
N CYS A 146 -10.69 -36.10 -0.35
CA CYS A 146 -10.65 -35.32 -1.59
C CYS A 146 -12.04 -34.83 -2.05
N LYS A 147 -13.12 -35.56 -1.74
CA LYS A 147 -14.50 -35.15 -2.07
C LYS A 147 -14.93 -33.98 -1.21
N HIS A 148 -14.55 -33.94 0.07
CA HIS A 148 -14.84 -32.77 0.91
C HIS A 148 -14.10 -31.52 0.45
N MET A 149 -12.86 -31.64 -0.05
CA MET A 149 -12.17 -30.51 -0.70
C MET A 149 -12.97 -29.98 -1.89
N LYS A 150 -13.51 -30.88 -2.72
CA LYS A 150 -14.35 -30.51 -3.85
C LYS A 150 -15.64 -29.83 -3.38
N ASN A 151 -16.29 -30.35 -2.32
CA ASN A 151 -17.47 -29.70 -1.74
C ASN A 151 -17.17 -28.27 -1.30
N VAL A 152 -16.03 -28.01 -0.65
CA VAL A 152 -15.64 -26.64 -0.25
C VAL A 152 -15.48 -25.73 -1.48
N ILE A 153 -14.92 -26.23 -2.57
CA ILE A 153 -14.76 -25.48 -3.82
C ILE A 153 -16.12 -25.24 -4.52
N ASP A 154 -17.00 -26.24 -4.50
CA ASP A 154 -18.33 -26.16 -5.10
C ASP A 154 -19.21 -25.20 -4.28
N GLU A 155 -19.14 -25.21 -2.94
CA GLU A 155 -19.81 -24.26 -2.05
C GLU A 155 -19.41 -22.80 -2.32
N MET A 156 -18.21 -22.54 -2.87
CA MET A 156 -17.81 -21.18 -3.25
C MET A 156 -18.66 -20.61 -4.40
N GLU A 157 -19.41 -21.43 -5.15
CA GLU A 157 -20.39 -20.92 -6.13
C GLU A 157 -21.57 -20.20 -5.47
N GLU A 158 -21.82 -20.49 -4.19
CA GLU A 158 -22.92 -19.91 -3.45
C GLU A 158 -22.63 -18.47 -3.00
N LYS A 159 -23.57 -17.57 -3.26
CA LYS A 159 -23.47 -16.16 -2.81
C LYS A 159 -23.42 -16.04 -1.29
N THR A 160 -23.89 -17.06 -0.57
CA THR A 160 -23.93 -17.11 0.89
C THR A 160 -22.70 -17.75 1.52
N PHE A 161 -21.71 -18.20 0.73
CA PHE A 161 -20.48 -18.81 1.24
C PHE A 161 -19.80 -17.91 2.28
N PHE A 162 -19.67 -16.62 1.96
CA PHE A 162 -19.42 -15.57 2.94
C PHE A 162 -20.73 -14.81 3.20
N PRO A 163 -21.39 -15.01 4.37
CA PRO A 163 -22.67 -14.38 4.65
C PRO A 163 -22.55 -12.87 4.89
N VAL A 164 -21.34 -12.38 5.21
CA VAL A 164 -21.05 -10.96 5.44
C VAL A 164 -19.69 -10.62 4.85
N ILE A 165 -19.61 -9.49 4.15
CA ILE A 165 -18.35 -8.93 3.66
C ILE A 165 -17.71 -8.09 4.79
N ASP A 166 -17.23 -8.79 5.81
CA ASP A 166 -16.38 -8.26 6.88
C ASP A 166 -15.12 -9.12 7.03
N SER A 167 -13.93 -8.50 6.98
CA SER A 167 -12.65 -9.23 6.93
C SER A 167 -12.47 -10.16 8.12
N ASN A 168 -12.80 -9.71 9.33
CA ASN A 168 -12.65 -10.52 10.54
C ASN A 168 -13.61 -11.72 10.55
N LYS A 169 -14.88 -11.52 10.20
CA LYS A 169 -15.86 -12.61 10.10
C LYS A 169 -15.50 -13.61 9.00
N MET A 170 -15.07 -13.12 7.83
CA MET A 170 -14.64 -14.00 6.73
C MET A 170 -13.42 -14.82 7.14
N LYS A 171 -12.47 -14.24 7.86
CA LYS A 171 -11.30 -14.94 8.38
C LYS A 171 -11.68 -16.09 9.31
N VAL A 172 -12.63 -15.88 10.24
CA VAL A 172 -13.14 -16.94 11.11
C VAL A 172 -13.76 -18.10 10.31
N ILE A 173 -14.47 -17.81 9.22
CA ILE A 173 -15.04 -18.83 8.33
C ILE A 173 -13.93 -19.62 7.63
N VAL A 174 -12.91 -18.93 7.12
CA VAL A 174 -11.74 -19.58 6.51
C VAL A 174 -11.01 -20.45 7.53
N GLU A 175 -10.84 -19.95 8.77
CA GLU A 175 -10.25 -20.69 9.89
C GLU A 175 -11.02 -21.97 10.22
N ASP A 176 -12.34 -21.89 10.35
CA ASP A 176 -13.20 -23.05 10.59
C ASP A 176 -13.09 -24.08 9.45
N LYS A 177 -13.21 -23.63 8.19
CA LYS A 177 -13.12 -24.50 7.03
C LYS A 177 -11.75 -25.15 6.90
N LEU A 178 -10.65 -24.44 7.17
CA LEU A 178 -9.30 -25.01 7.14
C LEU A 178 -9.05 -25.95 8.33
N GLY A 179 -9.58 -25.62 9.50
CA GLY A 179 -9.46 -26.44 10.72
C GLY A 179 -10.14 -27.80 10.63
N GLN A 180 -11.08 -27.96 9.70
CA GLN A 180 -11.67 -29.25 9.35
C GLN A 180 -10.63 -30.18 8.69
N PHE A 181 -9.69 -29.66 7.89
CA PHE A 181 -8.73 -30.48 7.16
C PHE A 181 -7.47 -30.80 7.97
N GLN A 182 -6.85 -31.93 7.65
CA GLN A 182 -5.50 -32.25 8.12
C GLN A 182 -4.48 -31.26 7.53
N LYS A 183 -3.38 -30.98 8.24
CA LYS A 183 -2.31 -30.09 7.75
C LYS A 183 -1.79 -30.44 6.35
N LYS A 184 -1.69 -31.75 6.03
CA LYS A 184 -1.25 -32.23 4.70
C LYS A 184 -2.27 -32.00 3.58
N ALA A 185 -3.56 -31.87 3.94
CA ALA A 185 -4.67 -31.67 3.02
C ALA A 185 -4.90 -30.18 2.68
N ILE A 186 -4.44 -29.27 3.54
CA ILE A 186 -4.53 -27.81 3.33
C ILE A 186 -3.81 -27.39 2.04
N GLU A 187 -2.59 -27.86 1.80
CA GLU A 187 -1.82 -27.48 0.60
C GLU A 187 -2.51 -27.91 -0.72
N PRO A 188 -2.96 -29.17 -0.88
CA PRO A 188 -3.77 -29.58 -2.03
C PRO A 188 -5.06 -28.77 -2.22
N LEU A 189 -5.75 -28.43 -1.12
CA LEU A 189 -6.96 -27.61 -1.16
C LEU A 189 -6.66 -26.20 -1.69
N LEU A 190 -5.65 -25.53 -1.13
CA LEU A 190 -5.28 -24.17 -1.54
C LEU A 190 -4.74 -24.13 -2.99
N LYS A 191 -4.02 -25.17 -3.43
CA LYS A 191 -3.64 -25.34 -4.84
C LYS A 191 -4.88 -25.46 -5.74
N SER A 192 -5.89 -26.22 -5.30
CA SER A 192 -7.14 -26.38 -6.04
C SER A 192 -7.92 -25.07 -6.09
N ILE A 193 -7.97 -24.30 -5.00
CA ILE A 193 -8.57 -22.96 -4.95
C ILE A 193 -7.84 -22.00 -5.90
N GLY A 194 -6.50 -22.00 -5.90
CA GLY A 194 -5.71 -21.22 -6.85
C GLY A 194 -6.01 -21.57 -8.31
N ASN A 195 -6.25 -22.85 -8.62
CA ASN A 195 -6.70 -23.28 -9.95
C ASN A 195 -8.14 -22.86 -10.25
N THR A 196 -9.03 -22.86 -9.26
CA THR A 196 -10.40 -22.35 -9.41
C THR A 196 -10.40 -20.87 -9.78
N ILE A 197 -9.59 -20.03 -9.12
CA ILE A 197 -9.47 -18.59 -9.45
C ILE A 197 -9.10 -18.38 -10.92
N LYS A 198 -8.22 -19.22 -11.47
CA LYS A 198 -7.71 -19.13 -12.85
C LYS A 198 -8.71 -19.62 -13.89
N ASN A 199 -9.48 -20.66 -13.57
CA ASN A 199 -10.23 -21.42 -14.58
C ASN A 199 -11.76 -21.26 -14.49
N THR A 200 -12.31 -20.83 -13.36
CA THR A 200 -13.77 -20.73 -13.22
C THR A 200 -14.37 -19.65 -14.11
N LYS A 201 -15.59 -19.92 -14.62
CA LYS A 201 -16.42 -18.95 -15.34
C LYS A 201 -17.35 -18.17 -14.40
N SER A 202 -17.55 -18.65 -13.16
CA SER A 202 -18.42 -18.01 -12.18
C SER A 202 -17.69 -16.86 -11.49
N THR A 203 -18.20 -15.64 -11.66
CA THR A 203 -17.65 -14.45 -10.99
C THR A 203 -17.79 -14.52 -9.47
N VAL A 204 -18.87 -15.14 -8.99
CA VAL A 204 -19.11 -15.39 -7.55
C VAL A 204 -18.08 -16.36 -7.00
N GLN A 205 -17.90 -17.51 -7.66
CA GLN A 205 -16.92 -18.51 -7.23
C GLN A 205 -15.51 -17.95 -7.24
N LYS A 206 -15.16 -17.15 -8.25
CA LYS A 206 -13.86 -16.49 -8.32
C LYS A 206 -13.65 -15.53 -7.14
N ASP A 207 -14.62 -14.68 -6.82
CA ASP A 207 -14.51 -13.75 -5.67
C ASP A 207 -14.36 -14.49 -4.35
N ASN A 208 -15.21 -15.49 -4.11
CA ASN A 208 -15.15 -16.30 -2.89
C ASN A 208 -13.81 -17.04 -2.78
N ALA A 209 -13.31 -17.60 -3.88
CA ALA A 209 -12.01 -18.26 -3.92
C ALA A 209 -10.85 -17.29 -3.63
N MET A 210 -10.87 -16.06 -4.18
CA MET A 210 -9.87 -15.04 -3.88
C MET A 210 -9.90 -14.61 -2.42
N ARG A 211 -11.09 -14.39 -1.84
CA ARG A 211 -11.24 -14.06 -0.41
C ARG A 211 -10.72 -15.19 0.48
N PHE A 212 -11.06 -16.42 0.16
CA PHE A 212 -10.59 -17.59 0.89
C PHE A 212 -9.06 -17.70 0.86
N LEU A 213 -8.47 -17.58 -0.33
CA LEU A 213 -7.01 -17.64 -0.49
C LEU A 213 -6.33 -16.50 0.26
N ALA A 214 -6.77 -15.25 0.06
CA ALA A 214 -6.19 -14.06 0.70
C ALA A 214 -6.22 -14.12 2.24
N LEU A 215 -7.28 -14.70 2.82
CA LEU A 215 -7.47 -14.80 4.26
C LEU A 215 -6.88 -16.10 4.87
N SER A 216 -6.25 -16.97 4.07
CA SER A 216 -5.61 -18.21 4.53
C SER A 216 -4.17 -18.04 5.03
N THR A 217 -3.63 -16.82 4.96
CA THR A 217 -2.22 -16.49 5.26
C THR A 217 -1.72 -17.05 6.60
N ASP A 218 -2.50 -16.92 7.66
CA ASP A 218 -2.07 -17.32 9.02
C ASP A 218 -1.94 -18.85 9.21
N PHE A 219 -2.60 -19.67 8.38
CA PHE A 219 -2.47 -21.14 8.49
C PHE A 219 -1.21 -21.70 7.85
N ILE A 220 -0.63 -20.98 6.90
CA ILE A 220 0.42 -21.49 6.01
C ILE A 220 1.53 -20.45 5.76
N SER A 221 1.74 -19.55 6.73
CA SER A 221 2.66 -18.39 6.65
C SER A 221 3.99 -18.67 5.96
N GLU A 222 4.69 -19.75 6.32
CA GLU A 222 6.02 -20.10 5.76
C GLU A 222 6.00 -20.49 4.26
N ARG A 223 4.85 -20.90 3.73
CA ARG A 223 4.71 -21.42 2.35
C ARG A 223 3.68 -20.65 1.53
N TYR A 224 3.13 -19.57 2.05
CA TYR A 224 2.02 -18.84 1.43
C TYR A 224 2.35 -18.36 0.02
N GLU A 225 3.56 -17.85 -0.17
CA GLU A 225 4.06 -17.39 -1.47
C GLU A 225 3.86 -18.43 -2.59
N ASN A 226 4.08 -19.72 -2.32
CA ASN A 226 3.97 -20.79 -3.32
C ASN A 226 2.58 -20.92 -3.95
N PHE A 227 1.53 -20.45 -3.26
CA PHE A 227 0.16 -20.50 -3.76
C PHE A 227 -0.19 -19.30 -4.63
N ILE A 228 0.58 -18.22 -4.52
CA ILE A 228 0.32 -16.97 -5.24
C ILE A 228 1.39 -16.58 -6.26
N THR A 229 2.52 -17.28 -6.32
CA THR A 229 3.62 -17.04 -7.28
C THR A 229 3.12 -16.86 -8.71
N ASP A 230 2.19 -17.71 -9.16
CA ASP A 230 1.62 -17.65 -10.51
C ASP A 230 0.90 -16.31 -10.80
N PHE A 231 0.23 -15.71 -9.80
CA PHE A 231 -0.45 -14.41 -9.95
C PHE A 231 0.55 -13.25 -9.98
N ILE A 232 1.75 -13.44 -9.41
CA ILE A 232 2.83 -12.44 -9.42
C ILE A 232 3.60 -12.48 -10.76
N GLU A 233 3.92 -13.67 -11.24
CA GLU A 233 4.82 -13.88 -12.38
C GLU A 233 4.18 -13.70 -13.76
N LYS A 234 2.86 -13.85 -13.86
CA LYS A 234 2.15 -13.83 -15.15
C LYS A 234 1.27 -12.58 -15.26
N ASP A 235 1.54 -11.76 -16.26
CA ASP A 235 0.84 -10.48 -16.46
C ASP A 235 -0.66 -10.60 -16.65
N GLN A 236 -1.12 -11.71 -17.25
CA GLN A 236 -2.56 -11.99 -17.41
C GLN A 236 -3.33 -12.10 -16.08
N TYR A 237 -2.63 -12.24 -14.95
CA TYR A 237 -3.21 -12.39 -13.62
C TYR A 237 -3.03 -11.17 -12.71
N GLU A 238 -2.60 -10.03 -13.27
CA GLU A 238 -2.36 -8.81 -12.49
C GLU A 238 -3.63 -8.30 -11.79
N GLY A 239 -4.79 -8.41 -12.44
CA GLY A 239 -6.07 -8.01 -11.82
C GLY A 239 -6.40 -8.86 -10.59
N GLU A 240 -6.16 -10.16 -10.65
CA GLU A 240 -6.33 -11.09 -9.53
C GLU A 240 -5.32 -10.83 -8.42
N LEU A 241 -4.05 -10.54 -8.77
CA LEU A 241 -3.03 -10.16 -7.79
C LEU A 241 -3.45 -8.91 -7.01
N LEU A 242 -3.85 -7.84 -7.71
CA LEU A 242 -4.29 -6.60 -7.08
C LEU A 242 -5.51 -6.83 -6.19
N ARG A 243 -6.46 -7.67 -6.63
CA ARG A 243 -7.62 -8.03 -5.82
C ARG A 243 -7.27 -8.83 -4.56
N LEU A 244 -6.33 -9.77 -4.65
CA LEU A 244 -5.83 -10.50 -3.47
C LEU A 244 -5.20 -9.54 -2.46
N LEU A 245 -4.38 -8.59 -2.93
CA LEU A 245 -3.72 -7.59 -2.09
C LEU A 245 -4.70 -6.55 -1.51
N ASP A 246 -5.77 -6.23 -2.25
CA ASP A 246 -6.83 -5.35 -1.76
C ASP A 246 -7.65 -6.00 -0.63
N ILE A 247 -7.90 -7.31 -0.73
CA ILE A 247 -8.57 -8.10 0.32
C ILE A 247 -7.68 -8.21 1.56
N ASN A 248 -6.40 -8.54 1.38
CA ASN A 248 -5.46 -8.70 2.47
C ASN A 248 -4.05 -8.20 2.12
N ILE A 249 -3.71 -7.00 2.58
CA ILE A 249 -2.40 -6.39 2.32
C ILE A 249 -1.25 -7.07 3.06
N ASP A 250 -1.55 -7.82 4.13
CA ASP A 250 -0.55 -8.52 4.93
C ASP A 250 0.09 -9.69 4.17
N ILE A 251 -0.48 -10.09 3.03
CA ILE A 251 0.15 -11.02 2.08
C ILE A 251 1.59 -10.62 1.77
N LEU A 252 1.87 -9.32 1.65
CA LEU A 252 3.21 -8.80 1.34
C LEU A 252 4.27 -9.19 2.39
N LYS A 253 3.88 -9.47 3.63
CA LYS A 253 4.78 -9.91 4.71
C LYS A 253 5.36 -11.31 4.45
N TYR A 254 4.65 -12.12 3.67
CA TYR A 254 5.01 -13.52 3.39
C TYR A 254 5.71 -13.69 2.04
N LEU A 255 5.98 -12.61 1.31
CA LEU A 255 6.65 -12.66 0.01
C LEU A 255 8.16 -12.51 0.14
N SER A 256 8.88 -13.27 -0.68
CA SER A 256 10.30 -13.08 -0.91
C SER A 256 10.58 -11.72 -1.53
N ASP A 257 11.79 -11.23 -1.30
CA ASP A 257 12.20 -9.93 -1.81
C ASP A 257 12.18 -9.86 -3.35
N ILE A 258 12.46 -10.98 -4.03
CA ILE A 258 12.36 -11.11 -5.49
C ILE A 258 10.94 -10.86 -5.97
N ASN A 259 9.94 -11.40 -5.28
CA ASN A 259 8.54 -11.22 -5.67
C ASN A 259 8.02 -9.82 -5.31
N ILE A 260 8.54 -9.18 -4.25
CA ILE A 260 8.30 -7.75 -3.99
C ILE A 260 8.89 -6.89 -5.11
N GLU A 261 10.10 -7.18 -5.60
CA GLU A 261 10.68 -6.48 -6.75
C GLU A 261 9.82 -6.62 -8.01
N LYS A 262 9.25 -7.81 -8.29
CA LYS A 262 8.30 -7.99 -9.40
C LYS A 262 7.05 -7.12 -9.24
N ILE A 263 6.50 -6.99 -8.03
CA ILE A 263 5.36 -6.09 -7.75
C ILE A 263 5.77 -4.62 -8.02
N ILE A 264 6.97 -4.21 -7.63
CA ILE A 264 7.51 -2.87 -7.91
C ILE A 264 7.67 -2.64 -9.42
N CYS A 265 8.11 -3.64 -10.19
CA CYS A 265 8.18 -3.55 -11.65
C CYS A 265 6.78 -3.40 -12.29
N LYS A 266 5.76 -4.08 -11.74
CA LYS A 266 4.36 -3.90 -12.18
C LYS A 266 3.84 -2.51 -11.87
N LEU A 267 4.15 -1.96 -10.70
CA LEU A 267 3.87 -0.56 -10.37
C LEU A 267 4.52 0.38 -11.38
N GLU A 268 5.82 0.22 -11.65
CA GLU A 268 6.55 1.05 -12.61
C GLU A 268 5.90 1.03 -14.00
N THR A 269 5.48 -0.15 -14.47
CA THR A 269 4.76 -0.30 -15.74
C THR A 269 3.45 0.49 -15.74
N ASN A 270 2.65 0.41 -14.66
CA ASN A 270 1.40 1.17 -14.52
C ASN A 270 1.65 2.69 -14.49
N LEU A 271 2.77 3.15 -13.93
CA LEU A 271 3.14 4.58 -13.92
C LEU A 271 3.53 5.13 -15.30
N THR A 272 3.74 4.26 -16.30
CA THR A 272 3.99 4.72 -17.66
C THR A 272 2.73 5.05 -18.46
N ALA A 273 1.57 4.56 -18.01
CA ALA A 273 0.27 4.75 -18.63
C ALA A 273 -0.27 6.19 -18.46
N SER A 274 -1.33 6.53 -19.19
CA SER A 274 -2.03 7.81 -19.07
C SER A 274 -2.89 7.91 -17.80
N GLU A 275 -3.30 6.77 -17.24
CA GLU A 275 -4.07 6.65 -16.00
C GLU A 275 -3.58 5.42 -15.22
N ILE A 276 -3.61 5.50 -13.89
CA ILE A 276 -3.22 4.37 -13.02
C ILE A 276 -4.46 3.53 -12.73
N SER A 277 -4.49 2.31 -13.28
CA SER A 277 -5.52 1.34 -12.92
C SER A 277 -5.40 0.95 -11.44
N ASN A 278 -6.53 0.85 -10.72
CA ASN A 278 -6.56 0.44 -9.30
C ASN A 278 -5.67 1.30 -8.37
N ILE A 279 -5.66 2.62 -8.58
CA ILE A 279 -4.80 3.56 -7.83
C ILE A 279 -4.91 3.41 -6.30
N GLU A 280 -6.11 3.18 -5.77
CA GLU A 280 -6.32 2.98 -4.33
C GLU A 280 -5.59 1.73 -3.79
N VAL A 281 -5.58 0.64 -4.56
CA VAL A 281 -4.87 -0.59 -4.21
C VAL A 281 -3.37 -0.36 -4.26
N TRP A 282 -2.87 0.34 -5.29
CA TRP A 282 -1.45 0.71 -5.37
C TRP A 282 -1.02 1.60 -4.20
N ILE A 283 -1.84 2.55 -3.78
CA ILE A 283 -1.58 3.36 -2.58
C ILE A 283 -1.48 2.46 -1.35
N LYS A 284 -2.40 1.49 -1.16
CA LYS A 284 -2.33 0.52 -0.04
C LYS A 284 -1.04 -0.33 -0.09
N ILE A 285 -0.64 -0.78 -1.28
CA ILE A 285 0.59 -1.57 -1.50
C ILE A 285 1.83 -0.75 -1.14
N ILE A 286 1.95 0.45 -1.70
CA ILE A 286 3.07 1.37 -1.45
C ILE A 286 3.18 1.71 0.04
N LEU A 287 2.05 1.92 0.71
CA LEU A 287 1.97 2.27 2.12
C LEU A 287 2.05 1.07 3.08
N SER A 288 2.26 -0.15 2.57
CA SER A 288 2.48 -1.31 3.42
C SER A 288 3.85 -1.25 4.14
N ASP A 289 3.94 -1.88 5.31
CA ASP A 289 5.20 -1.94 6.08
C ASP A 289 6.35 -2.53 5.25
N LYS A 290 6.04 -3.53 4.41
CA LYS A 290 7.04 -4.22 3.57
C LYS A 290 7.64 -3.30 2.50
N LEU A 291 6.84 -2.46 1.82
CA LEU A 291 7.36 -1.57 0.77
C LEU A 291 8.00 -0.28 1.33
N GLN A 292 7.62 0.12 2.54
CA GLN A 292 8.26 1.22 3.26
C GLN A 292 9.51 0.78 4.06
N ASP A 293 9.93 -0.48 3.97
CA ASP A 293 11.18 -1.00 4.56
C ASP A 293 12.42 -0.38 3.87
N GLU A 294 13.53 -0.23 4.60
CA GLU A 294 14.80 0.34 4.11
C GLU A 294 15.27 -0.30 2.79
N LYS A 295 14.98 -1.59 2.61
CA LYS A 295 15.33 -2.33 1.40
C LYS A 295 14.63 -1.82 0.13
N PHE A 296 13.35 -1.44 0.21
CA PHE A 296 12.52 -1.14 -0.97
C PHE A 296 12.15 0.34 -1.08
N ILE A 297 12.11 1.06 0.03
CA ILE A 297 11.64 2.45 0.12
C ILE A 297 12.31 3.36 -0.91
N GLY A 298 13.60 3.17 -1.18
CA GLY A 298 14.33 3.99 -2.15
C GLY A 298 13.95 3.70 -3.60
N SER A 299 13.73 2.43 -3.95
CA SER A 299 13.27 2.04 -5.29
C SER A 299 11.86 2.54 -5.54
N VAL A 300 10.96 2.35 -4.57
CA VAL A 300 9.58 2.83 -4.66
C VAL A 300 9.53 4.35 -4.78
N ALA A 301 10.26 5.08 -3.92
CA ALA A 301 10.32 6.55 -3.98
C ALA A 301 10.84 7.05 -5.33
N LYS A 302 11.90 6.42 -5.86
CA LYS A 302 12.44 6.74 -7.19
C LYS A 302 11.37 6.58 -8.27
N ASN A 303 10.65 5.46 -8.28
CA ASN A 303 9.67 5.16 -9.32
C ASN A 303 8.49 6.15 -9.31
N ILE A 304 7.98 6.51 -8.13
CA ILE A 304 6.84 7.45 -8.01
C ILE A 304 7.24 8.92 -8.21
N THR A 305 8.53 9.27 -8.08
CA THR A 305 9.01 10.65 -8.27
C THR A 305 9.69 10.89 -9.61
N SER A 306 9.83 9.87 -10.47
CA SER A 306 10.38 10.00 -11.82
C SER A 306 9.37 10.67 -12.77
N PHE A 307 9.07 11.94 -12.51
CA PHE A 307 8.13 12.76 -13.27
C PHE A 307 8.58 12.91 -14.74
N LYS A 308 7.62 12.82 -15.66
CA LYS A 308 7.84 13.06 -17.08
C LYS A 308 7.72 14.54 -17.37
N ASP A 309 8.70 15.06 -18.11
CA ASP A 309 8.65 16.43 -18.61
C ASP A 309 7.45 16.61 -19.54
N LYS A 310 6.66 17.65 -19.30
CA LYS A 310 5.73 18.14 -20.32
C LYS A 310 6.54 18.80 -21.43
N SER A 311 6.35 18.35 -22.66
CA SER A 311 6.78 19.12 -23.83
C SER A 311 6.10 20.49 -23.78
N LEU A 312 6.90 21.55 -23.75
CA LEU A 312 6.42 22.94 -23.77
C LEU A 312 5.56 23.28 -25.00
N PHE A 313 5.56 22.40 -26.01
CA PHE A 313 4.91 22.59 -27.31
C PHE A 313 3.65 21.76 -27.50
N THR A 314 3.26 20.93 -26.54
CA THR A 314 2.02 20.15 -26.63
C THR A 314 1.09 20.59 -25.52
N ASP A 315 -0.08 21.09 -25.90
CA ASP A 315 -1.25 21.26 -25.04
C ASP A 315 -1.80 19.90 -24.57
N SER A 316 -0.94 19.05 -24.01
CA SER A 316 -1.37 17.82 -23.37
C SER A 316 -2.07 18.20 -22.07
N PRO A 317 -3.41 18.04 -21.99
CA PRO A 317 -4.16 18.45 -20.82
C PRO A 317 -3.87 17.55 -19.60
N ASN A 318 -3.22 16.41 -19.81
CA ASN A 318 -3.06 15.40 -18.77
C ASN A 318 -1.78 15.66 -17.96
N SER A 319 -1.97 15.84 -16.65
CA SER A 319 -0.89 15.81 -15.64
C SER A 319 -0.23 14.43 -15.63
N ASP A 320 1.08 14.35 -15.37
CA ASP A 320 1.70 13.05 -15.09
C ASP A 320 1.00 12.41 -13.89
N VAL A 321 0.50 11.18 -14.08
CA VAL A 321 -0.23 10.39 -13.08
C VAL A 321 0.51 10.28 -11.74
N ARG A 322 1.85 10.38 -11.77
CA ARG A 322 2.70 10.38 -10.58
C ARG A 322 2.42 11.55 -9.64
N PHE A 323 2.07 12.73 -10.14
CA PHE A 323 1.73 13.86 -9.27
C PHE A 323 0.47 13.57 -8.44
N GLN A 324 -0.56 12.99 -9.06
CA GLN A 324 -1.76 12.57 -8.33
C GLN A 324 -1.43 11.48 -7.29
N LEU A 325 -0.64 10.48 -7.68
CA LEU A 325 -0.26 9.39 -6.79
C LEU A 325 0.55 9.88 -5.60
N VAL A 326 1.60 10.68 -5.83
CA VAL A 326 2.45 11.25 -4.77
C VAL A 326 1.62 12.11 -3.82
N TYR A 327 0.74 12.97 -4.35
CA TYR A 327 -0.16 13.75 -3.51
C TYR A 327 -1.03 12.87 -2.62
N SER A 328 -1.64 11.82 -3.19
CA SER A 328 -2.51 10.89 -2.46
C SER A 328 -1.75 10.11 -1.38
N ILE A 329 -0.50 9.74 -1.64
CA ILE A 329 0.39 9.10 -0.66
C ILE A 329 0.70 10.06 0.50
N LEU A 330 1.06 11.31 0.20
CA LEU A 330 1.42 12.31 1.22
C LEU A 330 0.24 12.71 2.11
N GLN A 331 -1.00 12.63 1.61
CA GLN A 331 -2.21 12.84 2.43
C GLN A 331 -2.51 11.67 3.37
N ASN A 332 -1.93 10.50 3.13
CA ASN A 332 -2.25 9.30 3.89
C ASN A 332 -1.45 9.24 5.20
N GLU A 333 -2.15 8.99 6.31
CA GLU A 333 -1.56 8.86 7.65
C GLU A 333 -0.57 7.69 7.76
N LYS A 334 -0.70 6.66 6.90
CA LYS A 334 0.24 5.52 6.86
C LYS A 334 1.56 5.84 6.15
N CYS A 335 1.70 7.03 5.56
CA CYS A 335 2.97 7.47 4.96
C CYS A 335 3.98 7.83 6.05
N LEU A 336 4.95 6.95 6.27
CA LEU A 336 5.97 7.11 7.29
C LEU A 336 6.88 8.30 6.98
N GLU A 337 7.38 8.98 8.02
CA GLU A 337 8.26 10.15 7.85
C GLU A 337 9.52 9.85 7.04
N LYS A 338 10.11 8.66 7.24
CA LYS A 338 11.23 8.19 6.41
C LYS A 338 10.88 8.13 4.92
N PHE A 339 9.65 7.76 4.58
CA PHE A 339 9.21 7.68 3.20
C PHE A 339 8.91 9.07 2.64
N ARG A 340 8.30 9.96 3.43
CA ARG A 340 8.15 11.38 3.10
C ARG A 340 9.48 12.03 2.75
N ASN A 341 10.53 11.77 3.54
CA ASN A 341 11.89 12.24 3.26
C ASN A 341 12.45 11.70 1.93
N MET A 342 12.21 10.42 1.61
CA MET A 342 12.63 9.84 0.33
C MET A 342 11.89 10.44 -0.86
N ILE A 343 10.59 10.70 -0.72
CA ILE A 343 9.79 11.42 -1.72
C ILE A 343 10.34 12.83 -1.92
N ARG A 344 10.60 13.58 -0.83
CA ARG A 344 11.21 14.92 -0.89
C ARG A 344 12.53 14.90 -1.66
N ASN A 345 13.39 13.92 -1.36
CA ASN A 345 14.67 13.73 -2.06
C ASN A 345 14.51 13.38 -3.54
N GLY A 346 13.48 12.60 -3.89
CA GLY A 346 13.11 12.32 -5.27
C GLY A 346 12.67 13.59 -6.01
N CYS A 347 11.81 14.40 -5.37
CA CYS A 347 11.38 15.69 -5.89
C CYS A 347 12.57 16.62 -6.15
N TYR A 348 13.56 16.72 -5.25
CA TYR A 348 14.77 17.54 -5.50
C TYR A 348 15.51 17.16 -6.79
N LYS A 349 15.52 15.87 -7.13
CA LYS A 349 16.28 15.36 -8.29
C LYS A 349 15.54 15.49 -9.60
N GLN A 350 14.20 15.44 -9.56
CA GLN A 350 13.35 15.28 -10.75
C GLN A 350 12.54 16.55 -11.06
N PHE A 351 12.25 17.37 -10.06
CA PHE A 351 11.59 18.65 -10.28
C PHE A 351 12.47 19.53 -11.18
N ASN A 352 11.89 20.06 -12.26
CA ASN A 352 12.57 20.97 -13.16
C ASN A 352 11.59 22.04 -13.66
N LEU A 353 12.08 22.92 -14.53
CA LEU A 353 11.32 24.03 -15.10
C LEU A 353 10.00 23.59 -15.74
N ALA A 354 9.96 22.46 -16.46
CA ALA A 354 8.78 22.03 -17.21
C ALA A 354 7.58 21.63 -16.33
N HIS A 355 7.78 21.40 -15.03
CA HIS A 355 6.74 20.92 -14.11
C HIS A 355 5.95 22.05 -13.43
N PHE A 356 6.30 23.31 -13.62
CA PHE A 356 5.80 24.39 -12.76
C PHE A 356 4.27 24.57 -12.75
N GLU A 357 3.57 24.14 -13.81
CA GLU A 357 2.10 24.20 -13.93
C GLU A 357 1.40 22.88 -13.63
N GLU A 358 2.11 21.89 -13.08
CA GLU A 358 1.50 20.60 -12.77
C GLU A 358 0.41 20.72 -11.70
N PHE A 359 -0.75 20.13 -11.99
CA PHE A 359 -1.99 20.40 -11.24
C PHE A 359 -1.89 20.07 -9.74
N TYR A 360 -1.31 18.93 -9.39
CA TYR A 360 -1.15 18.53 -7.99
C TYR A 360 0.13 19.06 -7.34
N LEU A 361 0.98 19.75 -8.08
CA LEU A 361 2.31 20.14 -7.59
C LEU A 361 2.22 21.11 -6.41
N GLN A 362 1.37 22.14 -6.50
CA GLN A 362 1.15 23.07 -5.39
C GLN A 362 0.78 22.32 -4.10
N ASN A 363 -0.12 21.33 -4.22
CA ASN A 363 -0.57 20.55 -3.07
C ASN A 363 0.54 19.65 -2.52
N ILE A 364 1.38 19.06 -3.37
CA ILE A 364 2.56 18.30 -2.94
C ILE A 364 3.53 19.18 -2.17
N LEU A 365 3.82 20.39 -2.67
CA LEU A 365 4.74 21.32 -2.02
C LEU A 365 4.24 21.76 -0.65
N ILE A 366 2.94 22.03 -0.53
CA ILE A 366 2.29 22.32 0.75
C ILE A 366 2.44 21.14 1.73
N GLN A 367 2.28 19.90 1.26
CA GLN A 367 2.41 18.71 2.11
C GLN A 367 3.85 18.40 2.54
N LEU A 368 4.82 18.68 1.68
CA LEU A 368 6.24 18.44 1.99
C LEU A 368 6.86 19.55 2.85
N ASP A 369 6.27 20.74 2.78
CA ASP A 369 6.64 21.95 3.51
C ASP A 369 8.16 22.24 3.52
N ASP A 370 8.74 22.37 2.33
CA ASP A 370 10.19 22.44 2.19
C ASP A 370 10.69 23.69 1.47
N ASN A 371 11.59 24.42 2.13
CA ASN A 371 12.14 25.69 1.63
C ASN A 371 12.87 25.55 0.28
N ILE A 372 13.65 24.47 0.11
CA ILE A 372 14.42 24.26 -1.13
C ILE A 372 13.48 23.97 -2.30
N LEU A 373 12.41 23.20 -2.07
CA LEU A 373 11.40 22.95 -3.11
C LEU A 373 10.62 24.22 -3.48
N TYR A 374 10.21 25.04 -2.50
CA TYR A 374 9.57 26.33 -2.77
C TYR A 374 10.48 27.28 -3.56
N GLU A 375 11.75 27.39 -3.16
CA GLU A 375 12.77 28.17 -3.86
C GLU A 375 12.92 27.71 -5.31
N THR A 376 13.00 26.39 -5.53
CA THR A 376 13.16 25.79 -6.86
C THR A 376 11.93 26.04 -7.74
N TRP A 377 10.73 25.87 -7.20
CA TRP A 377 9.49 26.09 -7.95
C TRP A 377 9.29 27.57 -8.32
N LEU A 378 9.50 28.49 -7.37
CA LEU A 378 9.38 29.91 -7.65
C LEU A 378 10.48 30.42 -8.58
N LYS A 379 11.69 29.84 -8.55
CA LYS A 379 12.72 30.09 -9.58
C LYS A 379 12.22 29.68 -10.96
N ALA A 380 11.57 28.51 -11.06
CA ALA A 380 11.01 28.05 -12.32
C ALA A 380 9.95 29.01 -12.86
N ILE A 381 8.97 29.38 -12.02
CA ILE A 381 7.94 30.37 -12.34
C ILE A 381 8.58 31.69 -12.80
N ASN A 382 9.57 32.19 -12.07
CA ASN A 382 10.25 33.44 -12.39
C ASN A 382 10.99 33.39 -13.75
N CYS A 383 11.60 32.26 -14.10
CA CYS A 383 12.19 32.06 -15.41
C CYS A 383 11.16 32.17 -16.54
N TYR A 384 9.95 31.63 -16.36
CA TYR A 384 8.87 31.73 -17.35
C TYR A 384 8.22 33.11 -17.38
N ILE A 385 8.12 33.81 -16.24
CA ILE A 385 7.74 35.23 -16.21
C ILE A 385 8.69 36.02 -17.10
N ASN A 386 10.00 35.83 -16.97
CA ASN A 386 11.01 36.52 -17.78
C ASN A 386 11.18 35.95 -19.21
N SER A 387 10.27 35.11 -19.69
CA SER A 387 10.37 34.52 -21.01
C SER A 387 10.14 35.55 -22.12
N SER A 388 10.79 35.36 -23.26
CA SER A 388 10.49 36.08 -24.51
C SER A 388 9.18 35.65 -25.18
N ASN A 389 8.36 34.85 -24.49
CA ASN A 389 7.02 34.46 -24.95
C ASN A 389 5.97 34.90 -23.93
N PHE A 390 5.14 35.88 -24.32
CA PHE A 390 4.13 36.44 -23.43
C PHE A 390 3.09 35.42 -22.97
N ASN A 391 2.84 34.33 -23.72
CA ASN A 391 1.95 33.26 -23.29
C ASN A 391 2.53 32.50 -22.08
N TYR A 392 3.84 32.27 -22.06
CA TYR A 392 4.52 31.65 -20.93
C TYR A 392 4.54 32.57 -19.71
N GLY A 393 4.80 33.87 -19.92
CA GLY A 393 4.72 34.86 -18.86
C GLY A 393 3.33 34.93 -18.23
N ASN A 394 2.28 34.98 -19.06
CA ASN A 394 0.89 34.96 -18.61
C ASN A 394 0.57 33.72 -17.77
N ARG A 395 0.87 32.52 -18.27
CA ARG A 395 0.62 31.27 -17.52
C ARG A 395 1.39 31.21 -16.21
N ALA A 396 2.65 31.65 -16.20
CA ALA A 396 3.48 31.71 -15.00
C ALA A 396 2.93 32.68 -13.95
N VAL A 397 2.42 33.85 -14.37
CA VAL A 397 1.73 34.76 -13.45
C VAL A 397 0.45 34.15 -12.90
N ASN A 398 -0.32 33.44 -13.72
CA ASN A 398 -1.54 32.77 -13.26
C ASN A 398 -1.24 31.70 -12.20
N VAL A 399 -0.19 30.88 -12.41
CA VAL A 399 0.27 29.94 -11.37
C VAL A 399 0.80 30.69 -10.15
N PHE A 400 1.66 31.70 -10.31
CA PHE A 400 2.20 32.46 -9.19
C PHE A 400 1.11 33.05 -8.29
N THR A 401 0.06 33.62 -8.90
CA THR A 401 -1.03 34.27 -8.21
C THR A 401 -2.03 33.31 -7.57
N SER A 402 -2.03 32.02 -7.94
CA SER A 402 -2.82 30.98 -7.26
C SER A 402 -2.17 30.46 -5.98
N ILE A 403 -0.89 30.75 -5.75
CA ILE A 403 -0.16 30.31 -4.56
C ILE A 403 -0.41 31.29 -3.41
N ALA A 404 -1.01 30.80 -2.32
CA ALA A 404 -1.21 31.61 -1.13
C ALA A 404 0.15 32.00 -0.52
N LYS A 405 0.32 33.29 -0.21
CA LYS A 405 1.62 33.88 0.18
C LYS A 405 2.19 33.32 1.47
N GLU A 406 1.33 32.94 2.41
CA GLU A 406 1.68 32.28 3.67
C GLU A 406 2.49 30.99 3.48
N TYR A 407 2.36 30.31 2.34
CA TYR A 407 3.09 29.08 2.08
C TYR A 407 4.54 29.29 1.67
N TRP A 408 4.90 30.43 1.06
CA TRP A 408 6.20 30.57 0.41
C TRP A 408 6.97 31.84 0.80
N ILE A 409 6.27 32.91 1.22
CA ILE A 409 6.90 34.24 1.33
C ILE A 409 8.03 34.29 2.35
N ASP A 410 8.00 33.45 3.38
CA ASP A 410 9.06 33.38 4.40
C ASP A 410 10.04 32.22 4.19
N LYS A 411 9.85 31.44 3.11
CA LYS A 411 10.65 30.22 2.82
C LYS A 411 11.64 30.39 1.68
N VAL A 412 11.47 31.44 0.88
CA VAL A 412 12.33 31.72 -0.27
C VAL A 412 13.32 32.85 -0.02
N SER A 413 14.41 32.82 -0.78
CA SER A 413 15.52 33.75 -0.66
C SER A 413 15.13 35.20 -0.97
N LEU A 414 15.88 36.14 -0.37
CA LEU A 414 15.76 37.56 -0.65
C LEU A 414 15.97 37.85 -2.15
N GLU A 415 16.99 37.23 -2.75
CA GLU A 415 17.33 37.38 -4.17
C GLU A 415 16.17 36.99 -5.08
N LEU A 416 15.50 35.87 -4.80
CA LEU A 416 14.37 35.41 -5.61
C LEU A 416 13.17 36.37 -5.50
N LYS A 417 12.87 36.86 -4.29
CA LYS A 417 11.81 37.85 -4.05
C LYS A 417 12.03 39.11 -4.89
N ILE A 418 13.25 39.64 -4.85
CA ILE A 418 13.64 40.83 -5.62
C ILE A 418 13.50 40.56 -7.11
N SER A 419 14.08 39.44 -7.58
CA SER A 419 14.06 39.07 -9.00
C SER A 419 12.64 38.89 -9.56
N LEU A 420 11.73 38.33 -8.76
CA LEU A 420 10.31 38.22 -9.11
C LEU A 420 9.68 39.58 -9.39
N VAL A 421 9.85 40.54 -8.47
CA VAL A 421 9.32 41.91 -8.67
C VAL A 421 9.93 42.56 -9.91
N MET A 422 11.24 42.46 -10.07
CA MET A 422 11.95 43.03 -11.23
C MET A 422 11.44 42.47 -12.56
N ASN A 423 11.26 41.16 -12.66
CA ASN A 423 10.79 40.53 -13.89
C ASN A 423 9.31 40.85 -14.17
N ILE A 424 8.46 40.93 -13.14
CA ILE A 424 7.07 41.40 -13.28
C ILE A 424 7.04 42.84 -13.82
N LEU A 425 7.86 43.74 -13.28
CA LEU A 425 7.95 45.13 -13.77
C LEU A 425 8.44 45.19 -15.22
N ARG A 426 9.49 44.45 -15.57
CA ARG A 426 10.05 44.40 -16.93
C ARG A 426 9.00 43.94 -17.95
N GLN A 427 8.28 42.87 -17.65
CA GLN A 427 7.36 42.24 -18.61
C GLN A 427 5.96 42.86 -18.62
N GLY A 428 5.55 43.51 -17.52
CA GLY A 428 4.27 44.22 -17.42
C GLY A 428 4.27 45.60 -18.08
N LYS A 429 5.42 46.10 -18.56
CA LYS A 429 5.50 47.39 -19.25
C LYS A 429 5.21 47.24 -20.75
N LYS A 430 4.31 48.08 -21.27
CA LYS A 430 3.86 48.06 -22.69
C LYS A 430 5.00 48.18 -23.71
N ASP A 431 6.09 48.85 -23.36
CA ASP A 431 7.25 49.04 -24.23
C ASP A 431 8.24 47.86 -24.15
N SER A 432 7.90 46.78 -23.41
CA SER A 432 8.65 45.53 -23.43
C SER A 432 8.50 44.85 -24.78
N ASN A 433 9.58 44.27 -25.28
CA ASN A 433 9.56 43.41 -26.47
C ASN A 433 8.59 42.21 -26.32
N TYR A 434 8.22 41.86 -25.08
CA TYR A 434 7.44 40.66 -24.74
C TYR A 434 6.37 40.95 -23.68
N TYR A 435 5.61 42.04 -23.89
CA TYR A 435 4.53 42.48 -22.99
C TYR A 435 3.54 41.36 -22.61
N SER A 436 3.46 41.06 -21.32
CA SER A 436 2.49 40.13 -20.72
C SER A 436 1.36 40.92 -20.06
N HIS A 437 0.13 40.66 -20.48
CA HIS A 437 -1.05 41.31 -19.91
C HIS A 437 -1.20 40.99 -18.42
N ASP A 438 -0.99 39.72 -18.04
CA ASP A 438 -1.15 39.29 -16.65
C ASP A 438 -0.01 39.85 -15.77
N CYS A 439 1.21 39.98 -16.31
CA CYS A 439 2.29 40.71 -15.64
C CYS A 439 1.93 42.19 -15.43
N ALA A 440 1.30 42.83 -16.42
CA ALA A 440 0.89 44.23 -16.30
C ALA A 440 -0.20 44.39 -15.23
N GLU A 441 -1.20 43.52 -15.21
CA GLU A 441 -2.24 43.53 -14.18
C GLU A 441 -1.67 43.28 -12.78
N LEU A 442 -0.77 42.30 -12.65
CA LEU A 442 -0.11 41.98 -11.39
C LEU A 442 0.77 43.14 -10.92
N MET A 443 1.56 43.74 -11.82
CA MET A 443 2.36 44.93 -11.55
C MET A 443 1.51 46.04 -10.92
N TRP A 444 0.34 46.36 -11.48
CA TRP A 444 -0.53 47.42 -10.95
C TRP A 444 -1.21 47.08 -9.62
N ASN A 445 -1.09 45.85 -9.12
CA ASN A 445 -1.76 45.38 -7.90
C ASN A 445 -0.81 44.68 -6.91
N LEU A 446 0.50 44.70 -7.16
CA LEU A 446 1.49 43.96 -6.38
C LEU A 446 1.55 44.47 -4.93
N ASP A 447 1.44 45.79 -4.75
CA ASP A 447 1.32 46.50 -3.46
C ASP A 447 0.18 45.93 -2.60
N LYS A 448 -0.96 45.65 -3.23
CA LYS A 448 -2.15 45.15 -2.54
C LYS A 448 -2.09 43.65 -2.30
N LYS A 449 -1.66 42.86 -3.30
CA LYS A 449 -1.64 41.39 -3.21
C LYS A 449 -0.47 40.89 -2.34
N TYR A 450 0.72 41.48 -2.52
CA TYR A 450 1.98 41.05 -1.91
C TYR A 450 2.75 42.24 -1.28
N PRO A 451 2.19 42.92 -0.25
CA PRO A 451 2.81 44.10 0.35
C PRO A 451 4.24 43.86 0.85
N LYS A 452 4.47 42.73 1.54
CA LYS A 452 5.81 42.35 2.04
C LYS A 452 6.84 42.14 0.91
N LEU A 453 6.39 41.74 -0.27
CA LEU A 453 7.25 41.57 -1.44
C LEU A 453 7.67 42.93 -2.01
N VAL A 454 6.74 43.88 -2.08
CA VAL A 454 7.00 45.27 -2.50
C VAL A 454 7.92 45.97 -1.51
N GLU A 455 7.66 45.83 -0.21
CA GLU A 455 8.54 46.33 0.87
C GLU A 455 9.97 45.82 0.70
N THR A 456 10.13 44.50 0.56
CA THR A 456 11.44 43.85 0.36
C THR A 456 12.18 44.41 -0.88
N PHE A 457 11.44 44.68 -1.95
CA PHE A 457 11.99 45.23 -3.19
C PHE A 457 12.40 46.70 -3.04
N LEU A 458 11.59 47.53 -2.38
CA LEU A 458 11.92 48.93 -2.13
C LEU A 458 13.15 49.04 -1.23
N ASP A 459 13.21 48.25 -0.16
CA ASP A 459 14.37 48.19 0.72
C ASP A 459 15.64 47.84 -0.06
N HIS A 460 15.57 46.85 -0.96
CA HIS A 460 16.72 46.48 -1.80
C HIS A 460 17.20 47.60 -2.75
N ILE A 461 16.27 48.36 -3.35
CA ILE A 461 16.61 49.46 -4.26
C ILE A 461 17.23 50.64 -3.50
N PHE A 462 16.73 50.94 -2.31
CA PHE A 462 17.00 52.19 -1.61
C PHE A 462 18.00 52.06 -0.44
N GLU A 463 18.20 50.87 0.14
CA GLU A 463 19.16 50.69 1.24
C GLU A 463 20.62 50.56 0.74
N ASN A 464 20.85 50.25 -0.54
CA ASN A 464 22.18 49.97 -1.07
C ASN A 464 22.59 50.95 -2.19
N LYS A 465 23.34 52.01 -1.81
CA LYS A 465 23.67 53.16 -2.69
C LYS A 465 24.49 52.81 -3.96
N GLU A 466 25.11 51.63 -4.00
CA GLU A 466 25.90 51.13 -5.15
C GLU A 466 25.15 50.08 -5.99
N ASN A 467 23.84 49.90 -5.78
CA ASN A 467 23.07 48.90 -6.49
C ASN A 467 22.83 49.30 -7.96
N ASN A 468 23.41 48.57 -8.92
CA ASN A 468 23.19 48.80 -10.36
C ASN A 468 21.71 48.75 -10.76
N ASP A 469 20.88 48.00 -10.03
CA ASP A 469 19.45 47.87 -10.28
C ASP A 469 18.69 49.18 -10.01
N ILE A 470 19.24 50.08 -9.17
CA ILE A 470 18.65 51.40 -8.92
C ILE A 470 18.49 52.17 -10.23
N ASN A 471 19.47 52.10 -11.13
CA ASN A 471 19.45 52.84 -12.39
C ASN A 471 18.48 52.24 -13.40
N GLU A 472 18.16 50.94 -13.30
CA GLU A 472 17.21 50.30 -14.22
C GLU A 472 15.76 50.67 -13.90
N PHE A 473 15.43 50.79 -12.61
CA PHE A 473 14.06 51.03 -12.14
C PHE A 473 13.78 52.50 -11.79
N LEU A 474 14.81 53.30 -11.51
CA LEU A 474 14.72 54.74 -11.29
C LEU A 474 14.80 55.50 -12.63
N VAL A 475 13.77 55.29 -13.46
CA VAL A 475 13.63 55.89 -14.80
C VAL A 475 12.16 56.25 -15.05
N ASP A 476 11.91 57.25 -15.90
CA ASP A 476 10.57 57.78 -16.19
C ASP A 476 9.54 56.69 -16.51
N LYS A 477 9.95 55.63 -17.24
CA LYS A 477 9.05 54.54 -17.62
C LYS A 477 8.42 53.80 -16.42
N TYR A 478 9.06 53.77 -15.26
CA TYR A 478 8.54 53.14 -14.05
C TYR A 478 8.09 54.14 -12.99
N ALA A 479 8.21 55.45 -13.24
CA ALA A 479 8.01 56.48 -12.22
C ALA A 479 6.64 56.35 -11.51
N LYS A 480 5.58 56.20 -12.30
CA LYS A 480 4.20 56.05 -11.81
C LYS A 480 3.94 54.79 -10.97
N ILE A 481 4.61 53.67 -11.27
CA ILE A 481 4.40 52.43 -10.50
C ILE A 481 5.25 52.43 -9.22
N ILE A 482 6.49 52.91 -9.31
CA ILE A 482 7.39 53.01 -8.16
C ILE A 482 6.86 54.05 -7.16
N SER A 483 6.37 55.21 -7.62
CA SER A 483 5.73 56.21 -6.77
C SER A 483 4.56 55.61 -5.99
N ARG A 484 3.71 54.80 -6.65
CA ARG A 484 2.61 54.10 -6.01
C ARG A 484 3.09 53.10 -4.96
N TYR A 485 4.10 52.29 -5.25
CA TYR A 485 4.67 51.37 -4.27
C TYR A 485 5.22 52.10 -3.04
N ILE A 486 5.94 53.20 -3.25
CA ILE A 486 6.50 54.03 -2.15
C ILE A 486 5.38 54.60 -1.27
N VAL A 487 4.31 55.13 -1.87
CA VAL A 487 3.17 55.68 -1.13
C VAL A 487 2.41 54.59 -0.37
N SER A 488 2.34 53.37 -0.90
CA SER A 488 1.70 52.24 -0.20
C SER A 488 2.47 51.75 1.02
N TYR A 489 3.75 52.14 1.15
CA TYR A 489 4.65 51.71 2.22
C TYR A 489 4.92 52.84 3.23
N GLU A 490 3.85 53.28 3.89
CA GLU A 490 3.79 54.49 4.73
C GLU A 490 4.95 54.62 5.74
N SER A 491 5.42 53.50 6.32
CA SER A 491 6.43 53.49 7.40
C SER A 491 7.83 53.94 6.97
N LYS A 492 8.22 53.74 5.70
CA LYS A 492 9.53 54.17 5.17
C LYS A 492 9.43 55.20 4.04
N THR A 493 8.22 55.63 3.66
CA THR A 493 8.01 56.61 2.59
C THR A 493 8.90 57.85 2.75
N GLU A 494 8.99 58.41 3.96
CA GLU A 494 9.79 59.60 4.25
C GLU A 494 11.30 59.36 4.05
N SER A 495 11.81 58.21 4.50
CA SER A 495 13.22 57.85 4.32
C SER A 495 13.58 57.70 2.85
N ILE A 496 12.72 57.03 2.07
CA ILE A 496 12.92 56.83 0.63
C ILE A 496 12.88 58.18 -0.10
N ILE A 497 11.98 59.09 0.26
CA ILE A 497 11.91 60.43 -0.35
C ILE A 497 13.19 61.23 -0.11
N ASN A 498 13.76 61.20 1.10
CA ASN A 498 15.02 61.89 1.37
C ASN A 498 16.15 61.38 0.47
N GLN A 499 16.22 60.07 0.22
CA GLN A 499 17.21 59.50 -0.70
C GLN A 499 16.94 59.88 -2.16
N LEU A 500 15.68 59.92 -2.59
CA LEU A 500 15.32 60.40 -3.93
C LEU A 500 15.72 61.86 -4.14
N ILE A 501 15.61 62.71 -3.10
CA ILE A 501 16.07 64.10 -3.14
C ILE A 501 17.59 64.17 -3.32
N GLU A 502 18.36 63.33 -2.64
CA GLU A 502 19.83 63.24 -2.84
C GLU A 502 20.18 62.88 -4.30
N LEU A 503 19.39 62.01 -4.93
CA LEU A 503 19.63 61.51 -6.28
C LEU A 503 19.06 62.40 -7.39
N ARG A 504 18.13 63.31 -7.06
CA ARG A 504 17.32 64.10 -8.01
C ARG A 504 18.13 64.80 -9.09
N ASP A 505 19.26 65.41 -8.70
CA ASP A 505 20.04 66.23 -9.61
C ASP A 505 20.99 65.37 -10.49
N SER A 506 21.23 64.12 -10.09
CA SER A 506 22.08 63.15 -10.80
C SER A 506 21.30 62.08 -11.60
N ASN A 507 20.00 61.91 -11.35
CA ASN A 507 19.17 60.88 -11.99
C ASN A 507 17.78 61.46 -12.34
N LEU A 508 17.49 61.57 -13.65
CA LEU A 508 16.22 62.12 -14.15
C LEU A 508 14.99 61.31 -13.70
N GLY A 509 15.11 59.99 -13.56
CA GLY A 509 14.02 59.15 -13.06
C GLY A 509 13.70 59.37 -11.58
N ALA A 510 14.70 59.73 -10.77
CA ALA A 510 14.49 60.10 -9.38
C ALA A 510 13.58 61.34 -9.27
N LYS A 511 13.84 62.34 -10.13
CA LYS A 511 13.00 63.53 -10.26
C LYS A 511 11.58 63.18 -10.69
N SER A 512 11.42 62.36 -11.73
CA SER A 512 10.10 61.95 -12.21
C SER A 512 9.29 61.17 -11.17
N ILE A 513 9.95 60.34 -10.35
CA ILE A 513 9.30 59.66 -9.22
C ILE A 513 8.85 60.65 -8.14
N LEU A 514 9.68 61.63 -7.79
CA LEU A 514 9.29 62.68 -6.83
C LEU A 514 8.08 63.49 -7.32
N ASP A 515 8.06 63.86 -8.60
CA ASP A 515 6.94 64.58 -9.22
C ASP A 515 5.65 63.74 -9.18
N GLU A 516 5.72 62.45 -9.53
CA GLU A 516 4.58 61.51 -9.42
C GLU A 516 4.13 61.30 -7.97
N ILE A 517 5.04 61.16 -7.01
CA ILE A 517 4.69 61.07 -5.57
C ILE A 517 3.95 62.33 -5.15
N LYS A 518 4.43 63.52 -5.55
CA LYS A 518 3.78 64.79 -5.23
C LYS A 518 2.36 64.84 -5.78
N GLU A 519 2.14 64.43 -7.02
CA GLU A 519 0.79 64.34 -7.59
C GLU A 519 -0.11 63.36 -6.83
N VAL A 520 0.40 62.17 -6.47
CA VAL A 520 -0.36 61.16 -5.70
C VAL A 520 -0.71 61.68 -4.30
N VAL A 521 0.24 62.32 -3.60
CA VAL A 521 0.02 62.86 -2.24
C VAL A 521 -0.93 64.04 -2.27
N VAL A 522 -0.84 64.96 -3.25
CA VAL A 522 -1.79 66.08 -3.43
C VAL A 522 -3.22 65.57 -3.62
N ASN A 523 -3.37 64.45 -4.33
CA ASN A 523 -4.67 63.84 -4.62
C ASN A 523 -5.15 62.83 -3.55
N SER A 524 -4.37 62.54 -2.50
CA SER A 524 -4.75 61.59 -1.44
C SER A 524 -5.77 62.21 -0.45
N PHE A 525 -6.61 61.40 0.19
CA PHE A 525 -7.61 61.89 1.16
C PHE A 525 -7.12 61.89 2.63
N GLN A 526 -5.86 61.53 2.89
CA GLN A 526 -5.29 61.45 4.24
C GLN A 526 -4.56 62.76 4.62
N ASP A 527 -5.19 63.59 5.46
CA ASP A 527 -4.73 64.94 5.82
C ASP A 527 -3.40 64.97 6.62
N GLU A 528 -3.12 63.95 7.43
CA GLU A 528 -1.86 63.88 8.19
C GLU A 528 -0.65 63.56 7.30
N PHE A 529 -0.83 62.64 6.35
CA PHE A 529 0.21 62.26 5.38
C PHE A 529 0.57 63.44 4.46
N LYS A 530 -0.44 64.20 4.03
CA LYS A 530 -0.27 65.46 3.27
C LYS A 530 0.55 66.50 4.03
N LYS A 531 0.25 66.74 5.31
CA LYS A 531 0.94 67.78 6.12
C LYS A 531 2.42 67.49 6.36
N SER A 532 2.81 66.23 6.44
CA SER A 532 4.21 65.82 6.68
C SER A 532 5.08 65.88 5.42
N LEU A 533 4.54 65.43 4.28
CA LEU A 533 5.32 65.18 3.06
C LEU A 533 5.35 66.33 2.06
N LEU A 534 4.25 67.11 1.90
CA LEU A 534 4.20 68.22 0.93
C LEU A 534 5.29 69.30 1.12
N PRO A 535 5.71 69.67 2.34
CA PRO A 535 6.77 70.66 2.51
C PRO A 535 8.16 70.18 2.04
N LYS A 536 8.35 68.87 1.91
CA LYS A 536 9.63 68.24 1.51
C LYS A 536 9.71 67.93 0.00
N LEU A 537 8.55 67.72 -0.64
CA LEU A 537 8.36 67.43 -2.07
C LEU A 537 8.12 68.72 -2.88
#